data_AF-A0A1Z4QKY7-F1
#
_entry.id   AF-A0A1Z4QKY7-F1
#
_cell.length_a   1.000
_cell.length_b   1.000
_cell.length_c   1.000
_cell.angle_alpha   90.00
_cell.angle_beta   90.00
_cell.angle_gamma   90.00
#
_symmetry.space_group_name_H-M   'P 1'
#
loop_
_entity.id
_entity.type
_entity.pdbx_description
1 polymer ?
#
loop_
_entity_poly.entity_id
_entity_poly.type
_entity_poly.pdbx_seq_one_letter_code
_entity_poly.pdbx_strand_id
1 'polypeptide(L)'
;MSSPNFEQMTNKELRAYALAHREELEPLRILYSRRTPDSEATWYGPMTTEDGVPIEENIRLAEDAIKQRIKQAKRKKSRMKAEQQALSTSSALLQDLTEQEKPVNQESQNP
;
A
#
# COMPACT_ATOMS: atom_id res chain seq x y z
N MET A 1 2.79 -34.90 24.72
CA MET A 1 3.61 -33.78 24.22
C MET A 1 2.88 -32.49 24.55
N SER A 2 3.57 -31.49 25.09
CA SER A 2 2.95 -30.19 25.37
C SER A 2 2.76 -29.45 24.04
N SER A 3 1.53 -29.04 23.73
CA SER A 3 1.29 -28.14 22.60
C SER A 3 1.99 -26.80 22.86
N PRO A 4 2.54 -26.14 21.83
CA PRO A 4 3.11 -24.81 21.96
C PRO A 4 2.07 -23.77 22.38
N ASN A 5 2.51 -22.69 23.03
CA ASN A 5 1.65 -21.56 23.34
C ASN A 5 1.56 -20.61 22.12
N PHE A 6 0.56 -20.81 21.27
CA PHE A 6 0.37 -20.04 20.04
C PHE A 6 0.07 -18.55 20.28
N GLU A 7 -0.54 -18.19 21.41
CA GLU A 7 -0.85 -16.79 21.73
C GLU A 7 0.41 -15.94 21.91
N GLN A 8 1.53 -16.56 22.33
CA GLN A 8 2.82 -15.89 22.54
C GLN A 8 3.70 -15.86 21.29
N MET A 9 3.37 -16.62 20.24
CA MET A 9 4.15 -16.66 19.01
C MET A 9 3.91 -15.41 18.17
N THR A 10 4.94 -14.93 17.48
CA THR A 10 4.81 -13.89 16.44
C THR A 10 4.06 -14.41 15.21
N ASN A 11 3.55 -13.51 14.36
CA ASN A 11 2.91 -13.91 13.10
C ASN A 11 3.85 -14.71 12.18
N LYS A 12 5.16 -14.48 12.25
CA LYS A 12 6.16 -15.23 11.48
C LYS A 12 6.26 -16.67 11.98
N GLU A 13 6.33 -16.86 13.29
CA GLU A 13 6.41 -18.17 13.94
C GLU A 13 5.13 -18.98 13.72
N LEU A 14 3.95 -18.36 13.87
CA LEU A 14 2.67 -19.01 13.58
C LEU A 14 2.57 -19.49 12.12
N ARG A 15 3.04 -18.68 11.15
CA ARG A 15 3.08 -19.08 9.74
C ARG A 15 4.04 -20.25 9.51
N ALA A 16 5.24 -20.19 10.08
CA ALA A 16 6.23 -21.25 9.94
C ALA A 16 5.70 -22.57 10.52
N TYR A 17 5.07 -22.50 11.69
CA TYR A 17 4.47 -23.65 12.36
C TYR A 17 3.29 -24.22 11.56
N ALA A 18 2.34 -23.39 11.12
CA ALA A 18 1.20 -23.83 10.29
C ALA A 18 1.65 -24.48 8.97
N LEU A 19 2.78 -24.04 8.40
CA LEU A 19 3.33 -24.65 7.19
C LEU A 19 3.96 -26.02 7.46
N ALA A 20 4.57 -26.20 8.63
CA ALA A 20 5.16 -27.47 9.04
C ALA A 20 4.11 -28.48 9.52
N HIS A 21 2.98 -28.02 10.07
CA HIS A 21 1.93 -28.85 10.69
C HIS A 21 0.56 -28.45 10.13
N ARG A 22 0.29 -28.90 8.89
CA ARG A 22 -0.85 -28.41 8.08
C ARG A 22 -2.21 -28.86 8.60
N GLU A 23 -2.22 -29.92 9.39
CA GLU A 23 -3.37 -30.49 10.06
C GLU A 23 -3.79 -29.71 11.32
N GLU A 24 -2.92 -28.87 11.87
CA GLU A 24 -3.20 -28.10 13.08
C GLU A 24 -3.76 -26.71 12.73
N LEU A 25 -5.04 -26.49 13.04
CA LEU A 25 -5.76 -25.26 12.68
C LEU A 25 -5.54 -24.11 13.67
N GLU A 26 -5.08 -24.41 14.88
CA GLU A 26 -4.96 -23.43 15.95
C GLU A 26 -3.99 -22.26 15.63
N PRO A 27 -2.80 -22.49 15.05
CA PRO A 27 -1.92 -21.40 14.62
C PRO A 27 -2.58 -20.46 13.59
N LEU A 28 -3.40 -21.00 12.69
CA LEU A 28 -4.16 -20.22 11.72
C LEU A 28 -5.26 -19.42 12.40
N ARG A 29 -5.99 -20.01 13.36
CA ARG A 29 -7.00 -19.32 14.17
C ARG A 29 -6.42 -18.08 14.84
N ILE A 30 -5.25 -18.19 15.48
CA ILE A 30 -4.55 -17.05 16.11
C ILE A 30 -4.12 -16.00 15.08
N LEU A 31 -3.60 -16.43 13.92
CA LEU A 31 -3.26 -15.49 12.84
C LEU A 31 -4.47 -14.68 12.38
N TYR A 32 -5.64 -15.32 12.25
CA TYR A 32 -6.86 -14.65 11.82
C TYR A 32 -7.48 -13.77 12.93
N SER A 33 -7.43 -14.18 14.19
CA SER A 33 -7.94 -13.37 15.31
C SER A 33 -7.17 -12.05 15.48
N ARG A 34 -5.87 -12.05 15.15
CA ARG A 34 -5.02 -10.85 15.15
C ARG A 34 -5.29 -9.91 14.00
N ARG A 35 -6.10 -10.30 13.01
CA ARG A 35 -6.53 -9.38 11.95
C ARG A 35 -7.57 -8.46 12.56
N THR A 36 -7.11 -7.35 13.11
CA THR A 36 -7.99 -6.19 13.23
C THR A 36 -8.28 -5.73 11.80
N PRO A 37 -9.55 -5.48 11.45
CA PRO A 37 -9.83 -4.66 10.27
C PRO A 37 -9.01 -3.39 10.47
N ASP A 38 -8.18 -3.03 9.49
CA ASP A 38 -7.58 -1.70 9.55
C ASP A 38 -8.70 -0.66 9.55
N SER A 39 -8.45 0.53 10.10
CA SER A 39 -9.45 1.61 10.15
C SER A 39 -9.95 2.01 8.76
N GLU A 40 -9.24 1.60 7.71
CA GLU A 40 -9.51 1.87 6.31
C GLU A 40 -10.28 0.73 5.61
N ALA A 41 -10.60 -0.36 6.33
CA ALA A 41 -11.23 -1.54 5.77
C ALA A 41 -12.68 -1.25 5.40
N THR A 42 -13.00 -1.42 4.12
CA THR A 42 -14.38 -1.32 3.64
C THR A 42 -15.05 -2.68 3.77
N TRP A 43 -16.12 -2.75 4.57
CA TRP A 43 -16.96 -3.93 4.71
C TRP A 43 -18.06 -3.93 3.64
N TYR A 44 -18.26 -5.08 3.02
CA TYR A 44 -19.35 -5.31 2.07
C TYR A 44 -20.37 -6.24 2.68
N GLY A 45 -21.65 -6.04 2.33
CA GLY A 45 -22.69 -7.01 2.63
C GLY A 45 -22.47 -8.35 1.92
N PRO A 46 -23.23 -9.39 2.30
CA PRO A 46 -23.16 -10.69 1.62
C PRO A 46 -23.53 -10.55 0.14
N MET A 47 -22.80 -11.22 -0.75
CA MET A 47 -23.09 -11.17 -2.20
C MET A 47 -24.19 -12.14 -2.62
N THR A 48 -24.52 -13.09 -1.75
CA THR A 48 -25.55 -14.10 -1.97
C THR A 48 -26.38 -14.28 -0.70
N THR A 49 -27.61 -14.76 -0.85
CA THR A 49 -28.39 -15.31 0.25
C THR A 49 -27.77 -16.61 0.77
N GLU A 50 -28.31 -17.15 1.87
CA GLU A 50 -27.89 -18.45 2.42
C GLU A 50 -28.07 -19.60 1.41
N ASP A 51 -29.11 -19.52 0.56
CA ASP A 51 -29.38 -20.48 -0.51
C ASP A 51 -28.52 -20.28 -1.76
N GLY A 52 -27.57 -19.34 -1.73
CA GLY A 52 -26.65 -19.05 -2.84
C GLY A 52 -27.24 -18.19 -3.96
N VAL A 53 -28.43 -17.59 -3.76
CA VAL A 53 -29.02 -16.68 -4.74
C VAL A 53 -28.27 -15.34 -4.70
N PRO A 54 -27.80 -14.79 -5.84
CA PRO A 54 -27.15 -13.48 -5.86
C PRO A 54 -28.02 -12.37 -5.25
N ILE A 55 -27.37 -11.44 -4.54
CA ILE A 55 -28.00 -10.20 -4.08
C ILE A 55 -27.47 -9.07 -4.96
N GLU A 56 -28.18 -8.79 -6.07
CA GLU A 56 -27.72 -7.90 -7.13
C GLU A 56 -27.34 -6.51 -6.63
N GLU A 57 -28.06 -5.99 -5.64
CA GLU A 57 -27.77 -4.69 -5.03
C GLU A 57 -26.39 -4.65 -4.36
N ASN A 58 -26.08 -5.67 -3.53
CA ASN A 58 -24.80 -5.76 -2.83
C ASN A 58 -23.64 -5.94 -3.82
N ILE A 59 -23.85 -6.74 -4.86
CA ILE A 59 -22.89 -6.93 -5.94
C ILE A 59 -22.62 -5.59 -6.63
N ARG A 60 -23.66 -4.85 -7.01
CA ARG A 60 -23.52 -3.53 -7.66
C ARG A 60 -22.76 -2.55 -6.78
N LEU A 61 -23.11 -2.46 -5.49
CA LEU A 61 -22.43 -1.56 -4.55
C LEU A 61 -20.94 -1.89 -4.42
N ALA A 62 -20.62 -3.17 -4.35
CA ALA A 62 -19.23 -3.63 -4.27
C ALA A 62 -18.45 -3.34 -5.55
N GLU A 63 -19.05 -3.60 -6.72
CA GLU A 63 -18.44 -3.26 -8.00
C GLU A 63 -18.15 -1.77 -8.12
N ASP A 64 -19.10 -0.91 -7.75
CA ASP A 64 -18.95 0.53 -7.84
C ASP A 64 -17.87 1.03 -6.88
N ALA A 65 -17.82 0.54 -5.66
CA ALA A 65 -16.76 0.84 -4.72
C ALA A 65 -15.36 0.47 -5.27
N ILE A 66 -15.24 -0.73 -5.87
CA ILE A 66 -14.00 -1.18 -6.50
C ILE A 66 -13.61 -0.27 -7.68
N LYS A 67 -14.57 0.05 -8.57
CA LYS A 67 -14.35 0.95 -9.71
C LYS A 67 -13.89 2.33 -9.26
N GLN A 68 -14.52 2.90 -8.22
CA GLN A 68 -14.12 4.19 -7.66
C GLN A 68 -12.71 4.14 -7.06
N ARG A 69 -12.37 3.09 -6.31
CA ARG A 69 -11.04 2.96 -5.69
C ARG A 69 -9.93 2.86 -6.74
N ILE A 70 -10.17 2.10 -7.82
CA ILE A 70 -9.25 2.03 -8.96
C ILE A 70 -9.08 3.40 -9.62
N LYS A 71 -10.19 4.13 -9.82
CA LYS A 71 -10.17 5.48 -10.41
C LYS A 71 -9.38 6.47 -9.54
N GLN A 72 -9.61 6.45 -8.22
CA GLN A 72 -8.88 7.29 -7.27
C GLN A 72 -7.39 6.95 -7.23
N ALA A 73 -7.03 5.66 -7.23
CA ALA A 73 -5.64 5.22 -7.27
C ALA A 73 -4.92 5.71 -8.54
N LYS A 74 -5.59 5.62 -9.71
CA LYS A 74 -5.06 6.15 -10.98
C LYS A 74 -4.84 7.67 -10.91
N ARG A 75 -5.83 8.42 -10.42
CA ARG A 75 -5.72 9.88 -10.22
C ARG A 75 -4.60 10.27 -9.25
N LYS A 76 -4.46 9.55 -8.14
CA LYS A 76 -3.37 9.76 -7.18
C LYS A 76 -2.01 9.52 -7.84
N LYS A 77 -1.87 8.43 -8.61
CA LYS A 77 -0.64 8.12 -9.33
C LYS A 77 -0.29 9.19 -10.38
N SER A 78 -1.26 9.67 -11.16
CA SER A 78 -1.01 10.73 -12.14
C SER A 78 -0.62 12.05 -11.47
N ARG A 79 -1.28 12.41 -10.36
CA ARG A 79 -0.94 13.60 -9.58
C ARG A 79 0.48 13.54 -9.02
N MET A 80 0.85 12.44 -8.36
CA MET A 80 2.21 12.26 -7.83
C MET A 80 3.27 12.34 -8.94
N LYS A 81 2.99 11.78 -10.12
CA LYS A 81 3.91 11.89 -11.28
C LYS A 81 4.08 13.35 -11.73
N ALA A 82 2.98 14.11 -11.81
CA ALA A 82 3.02 15.52 -12.20
C ALA A 82 3.76 16.38 -11.15
N GLU A 83 3.49 16.16 -9.87
CA GLU A 83 4.19 16.83 -8.77
C GLU A 83 5.70 16.56 -8.80
N GLN A 84 6.09 15.30 -9.04
CA GLN A 84 7.51 14.93 -9.11
C GLN A 84 8.21 15.53 -10.35
N GLN A 85 7.51 15.63 -11.47
CA GLN A 85 8.03 16.32 -12.66
C GLN A 85 8.17 17.82 -12.41
N ALA A 86 7.18 18.48 -11.79
CA ALA A 86 7.25 19.90 -11.45
C ALA A 86 8.42 20.20 -10.51
N LEU A 87 8.60 19.40 -9.45
CA LEU A 87 9.73 19.52 -8.53
C LEU A 87 11.09 19.33 -9.25
N SER A 88 11.19 18.35 -10.14
CA SER A 88 12.39 18.13 -10.95
C SER A 88 12.70 19.32 -11.86
N THR A 89 11.69 19.88 -12.54
CA THR A 89 11.87 21.03 -13.44
C THR A 89 12.26 22.28 -12.67
N SER A 90 11.60 22.57 -11.54
CA SER A 90 11.96 23.72 -10.69
C SER A 90 13.37 23.59 -10.12
N SER A 91 13.80 22.39 -9.73
CA SER A 91 15.16 22.13 -9.28
C SER A 91 16.20 22.39 -10.39
N ALA A 92 15.92 21.97 -11.63
CA ALA A 92 16.83 22.19 -12.75
C ALA A 92 16.98 23.69 -13.09
N LEU A 93 15.87 24.45 -13.06
CA LEU A 93 15.91 25.90 -13.31
C LEU A 93 16.68 26.66 -12.22
N LEU A 94 16.54 26.27 -10.95
CA LEU A 94 17.32 26.86 -9.86
C LEU A 94 18.82 26.60 -10.03
N GLN A 95 19.20 25.41 -10.47
CA GLN A 95 20.60 25.06 -10.70
C GLN A 95 21.21 25.91 -11.84
N ASP A 96 20.49 26.09 -12.95
CA ASP A 96 20.94 26.90 -14.09
C ASP A 96 21.13 28.38 -13.71
N LEU A 97 20.23 28.94 -12.88
CA LEU A 97 20.38 30.30 -12.34
C LEU A 97 21.61 30.44 -11.43
N THR A 98 21.91 29.44 -10.60
CA THR A 98 23.11 29.47 -9.73
C THR A 98 24.42 29.29 -10.50
N GLU A 99 24.39 28.69 -11.68
CA GLU A 99 25.57 28.51 -12.53
C GLU A 99 25.91 29.78 -13.33
N GLN A 100 24.93 30.63 -13.66
CA GLN A 100 25.16 31.91 -14.33
C GLN A 100 25.68 33.04 -13.42
N GLU A 101 25.59 32.89 -12.09
CA GLU A 101 26.13 33.87 -11.12
C GLU A 101 27.58 33.60 -10.70
N LYS A 102 28.28 32.59 -11.24
CA LYS A 102 29.71 32.42 -10.96
C LYS A 102 30.49 33.61 -11.55
N PRO A 103 31.11 34.48 -10.71
CA PRO A 103 31.89 35.59 -11.25
C PRO A 103 33.06 35.04 -12.06
N VAL A 104 33.12 35.43 -13.33
CA VAL A 104 34.29 35.25 -14.19
C VAL A 104 35.40 36.11 -13.59
N ASN A 105 36.14 35.55 -12.63
CA ASN A 105 37.31 36.20 -12.09
C ASN A 105 38.40 36.06 -13.15
N GLN A 106 38.53 37.09 -13.98
CA GLN A 106 39.59 37.25 -14.95
C GLN A 106 40.90 37.43 -14.18
N GLU A 107 41.65 36.35 -13.98
CA GLU A 107 43.06 36.46 -13.66
C GLU A 107 43.81 36.88 -14.93
N SER A 108 43.79 38.19 -15.19
CA SER A 108 44.81 38.84 -15.99
C SER A 108 46.12 38.80 -15.21
N GLN A 109 46.93 37.78 -15.46
CA GLN A 109 48.37 37.91 -15.24
C GLN A 109 49.01 38.17 -16.60
N ASN A 110 49.35 39.44 -16.79
CA ASN A 110 50.11 40.00 -17.89
C ASN A 110 51.48 40.42 -17.30
N PRO A 111 52.50 40.59 -18.14
CA PRO A 111 53.55 39.64 -18.52
C PRO A 111 54.73 39.54 -17.53
#